data_AF-A0AA92G6Q6-F1
#
_entry.id   AF-A0AA92G6Q6-F1
#
_cell.length_a   1.000
_cell.length_b   1.000
_cell.length_c   1.000
_cell.angle_alpha   90.00
_cell.angle_beta   90.00
_cell.angle_gamma   90.00
#
_symmetry.space_group_name_H-M   'P 1'
#
loop_
_entity.id
_entity.type
_entity.pdbx_description
1 polymer ?
#
loop_
_entity_poly.entity_id
_entity_poly.type
_entity_poly.pdbx_seq_one_letter_code
_entity_poly.pdbx_strand_id
1 'polypeptide(L)'
;MRTSTSVRIDEDAKMIASEVLKQYGMSLSEGINLFCKQVAMTYSIPFELKVPTERMQKALKELEKREGKSFDSIEALKADLES
;
A
#
# COMPACT_ATOMS: atom_id res chain seq x y z
N MET A 1 -20.99 -15.80 -12.38
CA MET A 1 -20.14 -16.25 -13.51
C MET A 1 -18.70 -16.27 -13.01
N ARG A 2 -17.95 -17.36 -13.22
CA ARG A 2 -16.52 -17.44 -12.85
C ARG A 2 -15.69 -17.34 -14.13
N THR A 3 -14.65 -16.52 -14.10
CA THR A 3 -13.75 -16.31 -15.25
C THR A 3 -12.38 -16.84 -14.90
N SER A 4 -11.72 -17.54 -15.83
CA SER A 4 -10.33 -17.96 -15.66
C SER A 4 -9.40 -16.87 -16.17
N THR A 5 -8.29 -16.65 -15.49
CA THR A 5 -7.26 -15.68 -15.87
C THR A 5 -5.90 -16.32 -15.66
N SER A 6 -5.02 -16.21 -16.65
CA SER A 6 -3.63 -16.63 -16.54
C SER A 6 -2.79 -15.44 -16.09
N VAL A 7 -2.01 -15.63 -15.02
CA VAL A 7 -1.14 -14.59 -14.45
C VAL A 7 0.28 -15.11 -14.43
N ARG A 8 1.23 -14.30 -14.90
CA ARG A 8 2.66 -14.59 -14.71
C ARG A 8 3.05 -14.17 -13.31
N ILE A 9 3.64 -15.09 -12.58
CA ILE A 9 4.13 -14.89 -11.22
C ILE A 9 5.53 -15.49 -11.15
N ASP A 10 6.38 -14.86 -10.36
CA ASP A 10 7.70 -15.41 -10.03
C ASP A 10 7.56 -16.76 -9.29
N GLU A 11 8.47 -17.69 -9.57
CA GLU A 11 8.37 -19.06 -9.05
C GLU A 11 8.54 -19.10 -7.52
N ASP A 12 9.51 -18.34 -6.99
CA ASP A 12 9.77 -18.27 -5.56
C ASP A 12 8.59 -17.59 -4.86
N ALA A 13 8.10 -16.49 -5.42
CA ALA A 13 6.93 -15.79 -4.88
C ALA A 13 5.69 -16.69 -4.83
N LYS A 14 5.46 -17.48 -5.88
CA LYS A 14 4.35 -18.45 -5.92
C LYS A 14 4.50 -19.53 -4.86
N MET A 15 5.71 -20.08 -4.69
CA MET A 15 5.98 -21.14 -3.73
C MET A 15 5.74 -20.64 -2.31
N ILE A 16 6.34 -19.51 -1.95
CA ILE A 16 6.21 -18.90 -0.63
C ILE A 16 4.75 -18.53 -0.33
N ALA A 17 4.07 -17.86 -1.27
CA ALA A 17 2.68 -17.47 -1.08
C ALA A 17 1.75 -18.69 -0.91
N SER A 18 2.01 -19.77 -1.66
CA SER A 18 1.23 -21.00 -1.54
C SER A 18 1.42 -21.68 -0.19
N GLU A 19 2.66 -21.73 0.32
CA GLU A 19 2.98 -22.26 1.66
C GLU A 19 2.25 -21.48 2.75
N VAL A 20 2.33 -20.13 2.70
CA VAL A 20 1.69 -19.25 3.67
C VAL A 20 0.17 -19.41 3.63
N LEU A 21 -0.44 -19.33 2.45
CA LEU A 21 -1.90 -19.47 2.31
C LEU A 21 -2.40 -20.85 2.78
N LYS A 22 -1.61 -21.91 2.55
CA LYS A 22 -1.93 -23.26 2.99
C LYS A 22 -1.96 -23.39 4.51
N GLN A 23 -1.12 -22.65 5.24
CA GLN A 23 -1.19 -22.59 6.71
C GLN A 23 -2.52 -22.01 7.21
N TYR A 24 -3.16 -21.15 6.43
CA TYR A 24 -4.50 -20.62 6.69
C TYR A 24 -5.62 -21.45 6.05
N GLY A 25 -5.32 -22.65 5.52
CA GLY A 25 -6.30 -23.52 4.86
C GLY A 25 -6.82 -22.98 3.53
N MET A 26 -6.12 -22.04 2.90
CA MET A 26 -6.49 -21.45 1.62
C MET A 26 -5.58 -21.93 0.49
N SER A 27 -6.16 -22.10 -0.69
CA SER A 27 -5.43 -22.24 -1.94
C SER A 27 -4.92 -20.89 -2.45
N LEU A 28 -3.90 -20.92 -3.32
CA LEU A 28 -3.41 -19.72 -4.01
C LEU A 28 -4.53 -18.99 -4.76
N SER A 29 -5.44 -19.74 -5.41
CA SER A 29 -6.59 -19.17 -6.12
C SER A 29 -7.58 -18.46 -5.21
N GLU A 30 -7.79 -18.96 -3.99
CA GLU A 30 -8.63 -18.28 -2.99
C GLU A 30 -7.98 -16.98 -2.52
N GLY A 31 -6.67 -17.00 -2.26
CA GLY A 31 -5.91 -15.79 -1.92
C GLY A 31 -5.98 -14.71 -3.00
N ILE A 32 -5.78 -15.09 -4.28
CA ILE A 32 -5.90 -14.15 -5.41
C ILE A 32 -7.33 -13.60 -5.52
N ASN A 33 -8.35 -14.44 -5.34
CA ASN A 33 -9.74 -13.98 -5.35
C ASN A 33 -10.05 -13.02 -4.20
N LEU A 34 -9.50 -13.27 -3.01
CA LEU A 34 -9.65 -12.39 -1.85
C LEU A 34 -9.00 -11.02 -2.12
N PHE A 35 -7.79 -11.01 -2.67
CA PHE A 35 -7.12 -9.77 -3.09
C PHE A 35 -7.98 -8.97 -4.08
N CYS A 36 -8.48 -9.60 -5.14
CA CYS A 36 -9.32 -8.93 -6.14
C CYS A 36 -10.62 -8.37 -5.52
N LYS A 37 -11.25 -9.11 -4.60
CA LYS A 37 -12.44 -8.63 -3.88
C LYS A 37 -12.13 -7.42 -3.03
N GLN A 38 -11.01 -7.44 -2.30
CA GLN A 38 -10.63 -6.32 -1.46
C GLN A 38 -10.38 -5.06 -2.29
N VAL A 39 -9.66 -5.18 -3.42
CA VAL A 39 -9.46 -4.08 -4.38
C VAL A 39 -10.80 -3.54 -4.89
N ALA A 40 -11.73 -4.43 -5.25
CA ALA A 40 -13.04 -4.03 -5.76
C ALA A 40 -13.91 -3.34 -4.68
N MET A 41 -13.76 -3.73 -3.41
CA MET A 41 -14.51 -3.15 -2.30
C MET A 41 -13.98 -1.78 -1.87
N THR A 42 -12.66 -1.60 -1.82
CA THR A 42 -12.04 -0.37 -1.31
C THR A 42 -11.64 0.61 -2.41
N TYR A 43 -11.72 0.19 -3.68
CA TYR A 43 -11.18 0.94 -4.83
C TYR A 43 -9.72 1.37 -4.62
N SER A 44 -8.97 0.57 -3.87
CA SER A 44 -7.60 0.85 -3.47
C SER A 44 -6.78 -0.43 -3.40
N ILE A 45 -5.45 -0.29 -3.38
CA ILE A 45 -4.57 -1.43 -3.16
C ILE A 45 -4.63 -1.83 -1.68
N PRO A 46 -4.90 -3.10 -1.36
CA PRO A 46 -5.20 -3.58 -0.01
C PRO A 46 -3.95 -3.83 0.84
N PHE A 47 -2.92 -3.04 0.63
CA PHE A 47 -1.70 -3.01 1.42
C PHE A 47 -1.05 -1.65 1.23
N GLU A 48 -0.27 -1.22 2.22
CA GLU A 48 0.49 0.02 2.11
C GLU A 48 1.54 -0.11 1.00
N LEU A 49 1.43 0.74 -0.02
CA LEU A 49 2.47 0.90 -1.02
C LEU A 49 3.64 1.65 -0.39
N LYS A 50 4.55 0.91 0.25
CA LYS A 50 5.83 1.43 0.73
C LYS A 50 6.79 1.60 -0.45
N VAL A 51 6.40 2.39 -1.45
CA VAL A 51 7.37 2.94 -2.40
C VAL A 51 7.94 4.17 -1.69
N PRO A 52 9.21 4.17 -1.26
CA PRO A 52 9.82 5.35 -0.67
C PRO A 52 9.83 6.44 -1.74
N THR A 53 8.79 7.27 -1.73
CA THR A 53 8.66 8.38 -2.66
C THR A 53 9.63 9.46 -2.20
N GLU A 54 10.22 10.20 -3.14
CA GLU A 54 11.15 11.30 -2.82
C GLU A 54 10.56 12.28 -1.81
N ARG A 55 9.23 12.51 -1.88
CA ARG A 55 8.47 13.31 -0.90
C ARG A 55 8.55 12.75 0.52
N MET A 56 8.48 11.43 0.69
CA MET A 56 8.57 10.79 2.00
C MET A 56 10.00 10.75 2.52
N GLN A 57 11.00 10.59 1.64
CA GLN A 57 12.41 10.76 2.02
C GLN A 57 12.71 12.20 2.46
N LYS A 58 12.13 13.20 1.79
CA LYS A 58 12.28 14.61 2.16
C LYS A 58 11.60 14.90 3.50
N ALA A 59 10.38 14.42 3.70
CA ALA A 59 9.66 14.54 4.97
C ALA A 59 10.41 13.84 6.13
N LEU A 60 10.98 12.66 5.90
CA LEU A 60 11.83 11.97 6.88
C LEU A 60 13.08 12.80 7.20
N LYS A 61 13.77 13.34 6.19
CA LYS A 61 14.93 14.24 6.40
C LYS A 61 14.56 15.51 7.15
N GLU A 62 13.42 16.13 6.85
CA GLU A 62 12.93 17.34 7.54
C GLU A 62 12.55 17.04 9.00
N LEU A 63 11.94 15.87 9.26
CA LEU A 63 11.66 15.37 10.61
C LEU A 63 12.94 15.07 11.40
N GLU A 64 13.92 14.40 10.78
CA GLU A 64 15.23 14.10 11.38
C GLU A 64 16.00 15.38 11.74
N LYS A 65 15.87 16.42 10.91
CA LYS A 65 16.47 17.74 11.15
C LYS A 65 15.65 18.64 12.08
N ARG A 66 14.44 18.21 12.51
CA ARG A 66 13.46 19.04 13.24
C ARG A 66 13.12 20.37 12.53
N GLU A 67 13.21 20.42 11.21
CA GLU A 67 12.92 21.60 10.38
C GLU A 67 11.44 21.62 9.97
N GLY A 68 10.53 21.40 10.91
CA GLY A 68 9.10 21.58 10.68
C GLY A 68 8.74 23.06 10.69
N LYS A 69 8.01 23.55 9.67
CA LYS A 69 7.39 24.89 9.74
C LYS A 69 6.41 24.90 10.91
N SER A 70 6.68 25.74 11.91
CA SER A 70 5.72 26.05 12.97
C SER A 70 4.92 27.27 12.56
N PHE A 71 3.62 27.22 12.77
CA PHE A 71 2.72 28.32 12.50
C PHE A 71 2.11 28.79 13.82
N ASP A 72 2.11 30.10 14.05
CA ASP A 72 1.63 30.68 15.30
C ASP A 72 0.08 30.70 15.39
N SER A 73 -0.63 30.34 14.31
CA SER A 73 -2.10 30.31 14.27
C SER A 73 -2.64 29.42 13.16
N ILE A 74 -3.86 28.91 13.37
CA ILE A 74 -4.58 28.03 12.42
C ILE A 74 -4.81 28.73 11.06
N GLU A 75 -5.02 30.05 11.06
CA GLU A 75 -5.16 30.85 9.83
C GLU A 75 -3.87 30.87 9.00
N ALA A 76 -2.71 30.98 9.65
CA ALA A 76 -1.41 30.97 8.96
C ALA A 76 -1.11 29.59 8.34
N LEU A 77 -1.51 28.51 9.00
CA LEU A 77 -1.41 27.15 8.46
C LEU A 77 -2.29 26.96 7.22
N LYS A 78 -3.54 27.46 7.25
CA LYS A 78 -4.45 27.35 6.10
C LYS A 78 -3.92 28.08 4.87
N ALA A 79 -3.38 29.29 5.04
CA ALA A 79 -2.84 30.06 3.93
C ALA A 79 -1.66 29.39 3.21
N ASP A 80 -0.79 28.65 3.91
CA ASP A 80 0.34 27.91 3.30
C ASP A 80 -0.13 26.64 2.57
N LEU A 81 -1.20 25.99 3.03
CA LEU A 81 -1.75 24.76 2.43
C LEU A 81 -2.62 25.02 1.18
N GLU A 82 -3.23 26.20 1.09
CA GLU A 82 -4.11 26.59 -0.03
C GLU A 82 -3.38 27.38 -1.14
N SER A 83 -2.06 27.57 -1.03
CA SER A 83 -1.20 28.21 -2.04
C SER A 83 -0.51 27.20 -2.95
#